data_AF-A0A848WYH0-F1
#
_entry.id   AF-A0A848WYH0-F1
#
_cell.length_a   1.000
_cell.length_b   1.000
_cell.length_c   1.000
_cell.angle_alpha   90.00
_cell.angle_beta   90.00
_cell.angle_gamma   90.00
#
_symmetry.space_group_name_H-M   'P 1'
#
loop_
_entity.id
_entity.type
_entity.pdbx_description
1 polymer ?
#
loop_
_entity_poly.entity_id
_entity_poly.type
_entity_poly.pdbx_seq_one_letter_code
_entity_poly.pdbx_strand_id
1 'polypeptide(L)' 'MKRTFLFLISGLLAGSSALVAQGPRPTDIAASTQPIGDAGIMWYTTWDTALAESKRSNRPIFFMAAAATCSGISGVF' A
#
# COMPACT_ATOMS: atom_id res chain seq x y z
N MET A 1 -25.17 -29.36 -24.30
CA MET A 1 -25.34 -27.92 -24.02
C MET A 1 -25.33 -27.57 -22.52
N LYS A 2 -26.16 -28.19 -21.66
CA LYS A 2 -26.21 -27.86 -20.20
C LYS A 2 -24.89 -28.08 -19.44
N ARG A 3 -24.13 -29.14 -19.75
CA ARG A 3 -22.84 -29.44 -19.09
C ARG A 3 -21.72 -28.47 -19.48
N THR A 4 -21.63 -28.09 -20.75
CA THR A 4 -20.66 -27.10 -21.25
C THR A 4 -20.88 -25.72 -20.65
N PHE A 5 -22.15 -25.35 -20.43
CA PHE A 5 -22.52 -24.11 -19.77
C PHE A 5 -22.11 -24.08 -18.29
N LEU A 6 -22.19 -25.21 -17.58
CA LEU A 6 -21.74 -25.31 -16.19
C LEU A 6 -20.22 -25.12 -16.04
N PHE A 7 -19.42 -25.68 -16.95
CA PHE A 7 -17.95 -25.54 -16.89
C PHE A 7 -17.48 -24.11 -17.17
N LEU A 8 -18.17 -23.38 -18.05
CA LEU A 8 -17.88 -21.97 -18.32
C LEU A 8 -18.16 -21.07 -17.11
N ILE A 9 -19.25 -21.34 -16.38
CA ILE A 9 -19.59 -20.58 -15.17
C ILE A 9 -18.56 -20.80 -14.07
N SER A 10 -18.16 -22.05 -13.81
CA SER A 10 -17.10 -22.34 -12.82
C SER A 10 -15.75 -21.70 -13.17
N GLY A 11 -15.39 -21.63 -14.46
CA GLY A 11 -14.18 -20.93 -14.90
C GLY A 11 -14.21 -19.42 -14.64
N LEU A 12 -15.35 -18.77 -14.87
CA LEU A 12 -15.52 -17.33 -14.58
C LEU A 12 -15.45 -17.00 -13.09
N LEU A 13 -16.07 -17.84 -12.25
CA LEU A 13 -16.09 -17.65 -10.79
C LEU A 13 -14.69 -17.77 -10.17
N ALA A 14 -13.84 -18.67 -10.68
CA ALA A 14 -12.48 -18.84 -10.17
C ALA A 14 -11.51 -17.72 -10.62
N GLY A 15 -11.74 -17.10 -11.78
CA GLY A 15 -10.88 -16.04 -12.31
C GLY A 15 -11.05 -14.67 -11.62
N SER A 16 -12.16 -14.46 -10.92
CA SER A 16 -12.53 -13.15 -10.36
C SER A 16 -11.75 -12.77 -9.09
N SER A 17 -11.17 -13.75 -8.38
CA SER A 17 -10.47 -13.53 -7.10
C SER A 17 -9.11 -12.83 -7.26
N ALA A 18 -8.48 -12.92 -8.43
CA ALA A 18 -7.16 -12.32 -8.68
C ALA A 18 -7.21 -10.78 -8.85
N LEU A 19 -8.38 -10.21 -9.13
CA LEU A 19 -8.54 -8.77 -9.36
C LEU A 19 -8.64 -7.95 -8.07
N VAL A 20 -8.94 -8.59 -6.92
CA VAL A 20 -9.21 -7.90 -5.65
C VAL A 20 -7.97 -7.79 -4.75
N ALA A 21 -6.85 -8.40 -5.15
CA ALA A 21 -5.63 -8.45 -4.33
C ALA A 21 -4.57 -7.37 -4.66
N GLN A 22 -4.87 -6.39 -5.52
CA GLN A 22 -3.94 -5.27 -5.76
C GLN A 22 -4.18 -4.16 -4.74
N GLY A 23 -3.17 -3.84 -3.92
CA GLY A 23 -3.17 -2.66 -3.06
C GLY A 23 -3.34 -1.36 -3.86
N PRO A 24 -3.60 -0.22 -3.18
CA PRO A 24 -3.80 1.07 -3.84
C PRO A 24 -2.61 1.39 -4.74
N ARG A 25 -2.86 1.76 -5.99
CA ARG A 25 -1.80 2.22 -6.89
C ARG A 25 -1.31 3.59 -6.40
N PRO A 26 -0.07 4.01 -6.74
CA PRO A 26 0.39 5.35 -6.40
C PRO A 26 -0.54 6.47 -6.86
N THR A 27 -1.28 6.27 -7.96
CA THR A 27 -2.31 7.18 -8.46
C THR A 27 -3.57 7.26 -7.58
N ASP A 28 -3.80 6.24 -6.75
CA ASP A 28 -4.95 6.12 -5.87
C ASP A 28 -4.67 6.73 -4.48
N ILE A 29 -3.42 7.09 -4.19
CA ILE A 29 -3.02 7.82 -2.99
C ILE A 29 -3.18 9.31 -3.26
N ALA A 30 -4.35 9.85 -2.91
CA ALA A 30 -4.60 11.29 -2.96
C ALA A 30 -3.68 12.04 -1.98
N ALA A 31 -3.46 13.34 -2.26
CA ALA A 31 -2.80 14.21 -1.30
C ALA A 31 -3.57 14.20 0.04
N SER A 32 -2.84 14.25 1.15
CA SER A 32 -3.45 14.35 2.48
C SER A 32 -4.41 15.55 2.52
N THR A 33 -5.62 15.35 3.04
CA THR A 33 -6.59 16.44 3.30
C THR A 33 -6.18 17.30 4.50
N GLN A 34 -5.12 16.92 5.20
CA GLN A 34 -4.65 17.60 6.39
C GLN A 34 -4.03 18.96 6.03
N PRO A 35 -4.31 20.03 6.81
CA PRO A 35 -3.66 21.32 6.65
C PRO A 35 -2.13 21.22 6.68
N ILE A 36 -1.47 22.05 5.89
CA ILE A 36 0.00 22.17 5.90
C ILE A 36 0.43 22.67 7.28
N GLY A 37 1.32 21.92 7.93
CA GLY A 37 1.89 22.26 9.24
C GLY A 37 1.32 21.45 10.41
N ASP A 38 0.22 20.72 10.21
CA ASP A 38 -0.29 19.80 11.23
C ASP A 38 0.61 18.56 11.36
N ALA A 39 0.46 17.84 12.48
CA ALA A 39 1.20 16.61 12.74
C ALA A 39 0.85 15.52 11.72
N GLY A 40 1.85 15.08 10.94
CA GLY A 40 1.71 14.04 9.93
C GLY A 40 2.97 13.16 9.81
N ILE A 41 2.89 12.16 8.92
CA ILE A 41 4.00 11.25 8.62
C ILE A 41 4.69 11.71 7.35
N MET A 42 6.01 11.87 7.42
CA MET A 42 6.86 12.07 6.25
C MET A 42 7.74 10.85 6.04
N TRP A 43 7.71 10.29 4.82
CA TRP A 43 8.48 9.10 4.47
C TRP A 43 9.82 9.50 3.83
N TYR A 44 10.91 8.96 4.36
CA TYR A 44 12.26 9.09 3.79
C TYR A 44 12.68 7.74 3.23
N THR A 45 13.12 7.72 1.97
CA THR A 45 13.49 6.48 1.26
C THR A 45 14.94 6.06 1.49
N THR A 46 15.75 6.90 2.16
CA THR A 46 17.16 6.63 2.44
C THR A 46 17.50 6.95 3.89
N TRP A 47 18.43 6.19 4.47
CA TRP A 47 18.89 6.41 5.84
C TRP A 47 19.49 7.80 6.07
N ASP A 48 20.30 8.30 5.12
CA ASP A 48 21.01 9.57 5.30
C ASP A 48 20.06 10.76 5.43
N THR A 49 19.02 10.81 4.60
CA THR A 49 17.99 11.88 4.66
C THR A 49 17.14 11.76 5.92
N ALA A 50 16.76 10.54 6.32
CA ALA A 50 16.03 10.30 7.56
C ALA A 50 16.84 10.72 8.80
N LEU A 51 18.13 10.39 8.83
CA LEU A 51 19.03 10.71 9.95
C LEU A 51 19.30 12.22 10.04
N ALA A 52 19.53 12.89 8.91
CA ALA A 52 19.70 14.33 8.88
C ALA A 52 18.47 15.04 9.48
N GLU A 53 17.27 14.56 9.15
CA GLU A 53 16.04 15.21 9.56
C GLU A 53 15.64 14.88 11.01
N SER A 54 15.89 13.65 11.46
CA SER A 54 15.79 13.30 12.88
C SER A 54 16.65 14.21 13.75
N LYS A 55 17.88 14.51 13.33
CA LYS A 55 18.79 15.43 14.02
C LYS A 55 18.30 16.87 14.00
N ARG A 56 17.88 17.40 12.84
CA ARG A 56 17.40 18.79 12.70
C ARG A 56 16.15 19.03 13.54
N SER A 57 15.23 18.06 13.57
CA SER A 57 13.95 18.18 14.29
C SER A 57 13.99 17.70 15.74
N ASN A 58 15.07 17.05 16.17
CA ASN A 58 15.19 16.36 17.46
C ASN A 58 14.04 15.38 17.72
N ARG A 59 13.62 14.64 16.69
CA ARG A 59 12.55 13.63 16.77
C ARG A 59 13.11 12.24 16.49
N PRO A 60 12.62 11.20 17.19
CA PRO A 60 13.05 9.82 16.94
C PRO A 60 12.61 9.34 15.56
N ILE A 61 13.36 8.39 15.01
CA ILE A 61 13.03 7.73 13.75
C ILE A 61 12.08 6.57 14.04
N PHE A 62 10.94 6.55 13.35
CA PHE A 62 10.12 5.35 13.20
C PHE A 62 10.61 4.60 11.96
N PHE A 63 11.29 3.47 12.16
CA PHE A 63 11.81 2.64 11.08
C PHE A 63 10.79 1.58 10.68
N MET A 64 10.35 1.60 9.41
CA MET A 64 9.45 0.60 8.84
C MET A 64 10.16 -0.14 7.71
N ALA A 65 10.20 -1.47 7.81
CA ALA A 65 10.63 -2.36 6.74
C ALA A 65 9.43 -3.15 6.24
N ALA A 66 9.16 -3.07 4.94
CA ALA A 66 8.03 -3.70 4.31
C ALA A 66 8.41 -4.20 2.90
N ALA A 67 7.71 -5.21 2.41
CA ALA A 67 7.83 -5.70 1.05
C ALA A 67 6.43 -5.76 0.41
N ALA A 68 6.34 -5.64 -0.92
CA ALA A 68 5.07 -5.72 -1.64
C ALA A 68 4.33 -7.06 -1.44
N THR A 69 5.06 -8.11 -1.06
CA THR A 69 4.49 -9.42 -0.71
C THR A 69 3.77 -9.43 0.64
N CYS A 70 3.93 -8.40 1.47
CA CYS A 70 3.24 -8.23 2.74
C CYS A 70 1.83 -7.59 2.58
N SER A 71 1.24 -7.72 1.39
CA SER A 71 -0.10 -7.20 1.09
C SER A 71 -1.14 -7.63 2.14
N GLY A 72 -2.00 -6.69 2.53
CA GLY A 72 -3.04 -6.91 3.55
C GLY A 72 -2.64 -6.50 4.97
N ILE A 73 -1.38 -6.14 5.22
CA ILE A 73 -0.95 -5.51 6.48
C ILE A 73 -1.22 -4.00 6.43
N SER A 74 -1.89 -3.46 7.45
CA SER A 74 -2.16 -2.02 7.52
C SER A 74 -0.86 -1.21 7.44
N GLY A 75 -0.80 -0.26 6.50
CA GLY A 75 0.38 0.56 6.25
C GLY A 75 1.41 -0.07 5.29
N VAL A 76 1.14 -1.25 4.74
CA VAL A 76 1.97 -1.91 3.71
C VAL A 76 1.12 -2.13 2.46
N PHE A 77 1.56 -1.56 1.34
CA PHE A 77 0.87 -1.60 0.04
C PHE A 77 1.29 -2.82 -0.79
#